data_AF-A0A1F7X3B4-F1
#
_entry.id   AF-A0A1F7X3B4-F1
#
_cell.length_a   1.000
_cell.length_b   1.000
_cell.length_c   1.000
_cell.angle_alpha   90.00
_cell.angle_beta   90.00
_cell.angle_gamma   90.00
#
_symmetry.space_group_name_H-M   'P 1'
#
loop_
_entity.id
_entity.type
_entity.pdbx_description
1 polymer ?
#
loop_
_entity_poly.entity_id
_entity_poly.type
_entity_poly.pdbx_seq_one_letter_code
_entity_poly.pdbx_strand_id
1 'polypeptide(L)'
;MSIVILYIDSVDGQVKITKEGKQIPAFLRLYEDDSSSGKKFFRSTIAFIFYVYAIGEHGSPFQNIFFKNRCTIAARDKWVDKERDPEEYLENKLIVKAIEEFNEYSKSKLERFQEKLFDDMEKTIEELNKISMKKKIFVELDINFGTDESPDIRKVKKQIEVDNSIEKMKIYKSIGEIYDLQKKYEQMIASEKIIEGKKGYLFDTKETGLR
;
A
#
# COMPACT_ATOMS: atom_id res chain seq x y z
N MET A 1 3.59 14.48 4.31
CA MET A 1 3.26 15.31 3.14
C MET A 1 3.02 14.38 1.96
N SER A 2 1.77 14.27 1.51
CA SER A 2 1.39 13.50 0.33
C SER A 2 1.84 14.23 -0.94
N ILE A 3 2.19 13.48 -1.98
CA ILE A 3 2.57 14.07 -3.27
C ILE A 3 1.28 14.44 -3.99
N VAL A 4 1.17 15.71 -4.41
CA VAL A 4 0.04 16.15 -5.24
C VAL A 4 0.31 15.72 -6.68
N ILE A 5 -0.55 14.86 -7.22
CA ILE A 5 -0.43 14.31 -8.58
C ILE A 5 -1.39 15.01 -9.55
N LEU A 6 -2.60 15.29 -9.08
CA LEU A 6 -3.67 15.95 -9.83
C LEU A 6 -4.17 17.15 -9.03
N TYR A 7 -4.53 18.24 -9.72
CA TYR A 7 -5.05 19.46 -9.09
C TYR A 7 -6.04 20.18 -10.01
N ILE A 8 -6.92 21.01 -9.45
CA ILE A 8 -7.75 21.94 -10.23
C ILE A 8 -6.95 23.22 -10.48
N ASP A 9 -6.76 23.57 -11.75
CA ASP A 9 -6.14 24.84 -12.12
C ASP A 9 -7.11 26.00 -11.84
N SER A 10 -6.64 27.00 -11.10
CA SER A 10 -7.45 28.16 -10.71
C SER A 10 -7.84 29.06 -11.88
N VAL A 11 -7.17 28.95 -13.04
CA VAL A 11 -7.39 29.82 -14.21
C VAL A 11 -8.53 29.31 -15.09
N ASP A 12 -8.54 28.02 -15.41
CA ASP A 12 -9.54 27.42 -16.32
C ASP A 12 -10.48 26.42 -15.62
N GLY A 13 -10.27 26.18 -14.32
CA GLY A 13 -11.06 25.25 -13.53
C GLY A 13 -10.83 23.79 -13.89
N GLN A 14 -9.90 23.45 -14.78
CA GLN A 14 -9.71 22.07 -15.27
C GLN A 14 -8.76 21.29 -14.37
N VAL A 15 -8.98 19.97 -14.31
CA VAL A 15 -8.04 19.06 -13.67
C VAL A 15 -6.77 18.96 -14.52
N LYS A 16 -5.63 19.25 -13.90
CA LYS A 16 -4.30 19.17 -14.48
C LYS A 16 -3.40 18.24 -13.68
N ILE A 17 -2.34 17.81 -14.36
CA ILE A 17 -1.34 16.87 -13.86
C ILE A 17 -0.07 17.63 -13.46
N THR A 18 0.48 17.32 -12.29
CA THR A 18 1.74 17.91 -11.81
C THR A 18 2.95 17.31 -12.54
N LYS A 19 4.15 17.82 -12.26
CA LYS A 19 5.39 17.26 -12.84
C LYS A 19 5.63 15.83 -12.37
N GLU A 20 5.31 15.56 -11.12
CA GLU A 20 5.38 14.26 -10.45
C GLU A 20 4.38 13.30 -11.09
N GLY A 21 3.14 13.75 -11.31
CA GLY A 21 2.12 12.94 -11.98
C GLY A 21 2.53 12.54 -13.41
N LYS A 22 3.23 13.41 -14.14
CA LYS A 22 3.74 13.08 -15.49
C LYS A 22 4.77 11.95 -15.50
N GLN A 23 5.33 11.57 -14.35
CA GLN A 23 6.26 10.44 -14.25
C GLN A 23 5.54 9.11 -14.07
N ILE A 24 4.21 9.11 -13.85
CA ILE A 24 3.42 7.90 -13.67
C ILE A 24 3.28 7.19 -15.03
N PRO A 25 3.81 5.95 -15.18
CA PRO A 25 3.82 5.25 -16.46
C PRO A 25 2.43 5.09 -17.11
N ALA A 26 1.40 4.79 -16.33
CA ALA A 26 0.04 4.64 -16.84
C ALA A 26 -0.53 5.97 -17.37
N PHE A 27 -0.18 7.11 -16.76
CA PHE A 27 -0.60 8.42 -17.24
C PHE A 27 0.11 8.81 -18.54
N LEU A 28 1.41 8.48 -18.67
CA LEU A 28 2.14 8.66 -19.92
C LEU A 28 1.51 7.86 -21.06
N ARG A 29 1.23 6.56 -20.83
CA ARG A 29 0.57 5.71 -21.83
C ARG A 29 -0.81 6.22 -22.21
N LEU A 30 -1.65 6.60 -21.23
CA LEU A 30 -2.95 7.20 -21.50
C LEU A 30 -2.84 8.45 -22.36
N TYR A 31 -1.82 9.28 -22.13
CA TYR A 31 -1.59 10.49 -22.92
C TYR A 31 -1.12 10.18 -24.34
N GLU A 32 -0.21 9.22 -24.49
CA GLU A 32 0.34 8.79 -25.78
C GLU A 32 -0.71 8.11 -26.67
N ASP A 33 -1.46 7.17 -26.10
CA ASP A 33 -2.49 6.37 -26.77
C ASP A 33 -3.75 7.18 -27.14
N ASP A 34 -3.96 8.32 -26.49
CA ASP A 34 -5.10 9.18 -26.77
C ASP A 34 -4.97 9.90 -28.12
N SER A 35 -5.68 9.41 -29.13
CA SER A 35 -5.77 10.00 -30.48
C SER A 35 -6.86 11.07 -30.61
N SER A 36 -7.64 11.34 -29.56
CA SER A 36 -8.72 12.33 -29.61
C SER A 36 -8.20 13.77 -29.72
N SER A 37 -9.01 14.65 -30.32
CA SER A 37 -8.65 16.05 -30.51
C SER A 37 -8.32 16.73 -29.17
N GLY A 38 -7.12 17.30 -29.09
CA GLY A 38 -6.62 17.96 -27.89
C GLY A 38 -6.50 17.03 -26.68
N LYS A 39 -6.36 15.71 -26.86
CA LYS A 39 -6.24 14.73 -25.77
C LYS A 39 -7.47 14.74 -24.83
N LYS A 40 -8.68 14.77 -25.42
CA LYS A 40 -9.96 14.81 -24.69
C LYS A 40 -10.12 13.59 -23.78
N PHE A 41 -9.82 12.39 -24.26
CA PHE A 41 -9.97 11.16 -23.48
C PHE A 41 -9.03 11.12 -22.27
N PHE A 42 -7.78 11.52 -22.43
CA PHE A 42 -6.82 11.67 -21.34
C PHE A 42 -7.32 12.67 -20.29
N ARG A 43 -7.75 13.86 -20.73
CA ARG A 43 -8.27 14.92 -19.84
C ARG A 43 -9.49 14.45 -19.06
N SER A 44 -10.44 13.78 -19.71
CA SER A 44 -11.62 13.21 -19.05
C SER A 44 -11.22 12.11 -18.07
N THR A 45 -10.25 11.27 -18.42
CA THR A 45 -9.74 10.20 -17.53
C THR A 45 -9.10 10.77 -16.26
N ILE A 46 -8.17 11.72 -16.38
CA ILE A 46 -7.55 12.32 -15.17
C ILE A 46 -8.56 13.11 -14.34
N ALA A 47 -9.56 13.73 -14.96
CA ALA A 47 -10.64 14.39 -14.25
C ALA A 47 -11.49 13.39 -13.45
N PHE A 48 -11.87 12.26 -14.07
CA PHE A 48 -12.55 11.17 -13.38
C PHE A 48 -11.74 10.69 -12.17
N ILE A 49 -10.45 10.41 -12.37
CA ILE A 49 -9.55 9.94 -11.31
C ILE A 49 -9.49 10.96 -10.17
N PHE A 50 -9.32 12.25 -10.48
CA PHE A 50 -9.30 13.30 -9.47
C PHE A 50 -10.60 13.32 -8.67
N TYR A 51 -11.76 13.45 -9.33
CA TYR A 51 -13.03 13.63 -8.61
C TYR A 51 -13.46 12.41 -7.81
N VAL A 52 -13.07 11.21 -8.23
CA VAL A 52 -13.48 9.95 -7.59
C VAL A 52 -12.48 9.46 -6.54
N TYR A 53 -11.17 9.66 -6.75
CA TYR A 53 -10.11 9.02 -5.96
C TYR A 53 -9.16 10.00 -5.25
N ALA A 54 -9.06 11.27 -5.65
CA ALA A 54 -8.19 12.20 -4.94
C ALA A 54 -8.77 12.53 -3.56
N ILE A 55 -8.02 12.23 -2.51
CA ILE A 55 -8.38 12.43 -1.10
C ILE A 55 -7.30 13.28 -0.43
N GLY A 56 -7.68 14.10 0.56
CA GLY A 56 -6.80 14.94 1.37
C GLY A 56 -7.00 16.43 1.13
N GLU A 57 -6.03 17.23 1.59
CA GLU A 57 -6.05 18.69 1.57
C GLU A 57 -6.19 19.28 0.15
N HIS A 58 -5.57 18.62 -0.83
CA HIS A 58 -5.68 18.96 -2.26
C HIS A 58 -6.54 17.96 -3.04
N GLY A 59 -7.37 17.19 -2.33
CA GLY A 59 -8.21 16.16 -2.89
C GLY A 59 -9.46 16.70 -3.60
N SER A 60 -10.27 15.78 -4.10
CA SER A 60 -11.57 16.07 -4.70
C SER A 60 -12.45 16.86 -3.74
N PRO A 61 -13.21 17.87 -4.23
CA PRO A 61 -14.26 18.49 -3.43
C PRO A 61 -15.35 17.48 -3.00
N PHE A 62 -15.43 16.33 -3.67
CA PHE A 62 -16.39 15.27 -3.39
C PHE A 62 -15.84 14.17 -2.48
N GLN A 63 -14.64 14.32 -1.91
CA GLN A 63 -13.97 13.27 -1.13
C GLN A 63 -14.82 12.71 0.03
N ASN A 64 -15.69 13.53 0.63
CA ASN A 64 -16.57 13.16 1.75
C ASN A 64 -17.91 12.52 1.32
N ILE A 65 -18.11 12.31 0.03
CA ILE A 65 -19.33 11.69 -0.52
C ILE A 65 -19.06 10.20 -0.79
N PHE A 66 -20.08 9.35 -0.63
CA PHE A 66 -20.01 7.94 -0.97
C PHE A 66 -19.50 7.70 -2.40
N PHE A 67 -18.65 6.69 -2.54
CA PHE A 67 -17.97 6.35 -3.80
C PHE A 67 -18.90 6.29 -5.02
N LYS A 68 -20.04 5.59 -4.89
CA LYS A 68 -21.03 5.46 -5.99
C LYS A 68 -21.55 6.82 -6.47
N ASN A 69 -21.78 7.73 -5.53
CA ASN A 69 -22.23 9.09 -5.82
C ASN A 69 -21.10 9.92 -6.43
N ARG A 70 -19.84 9.77 -5.98
CA ARG A 70 -18.68 10.41 -6.62
C ARG A 70 -18.55 10.00 -8.09
N CYS A 71 -18.69 8.71 -8.39
CA CYS A 71 -18.67 8.18 -9.76
C CYS A 71 -19.79 8.82 -10.60
N THR A 72 -20.99 8.90 -10.03
CA THR A 72 -22.17 9.49 -10.70
C THR A 72 -21.99 10.99 -10.97
N ILE A 73 -21.41 11.73 -10.02
CA ILE A 73 -21.18 13.17 -10.15
C ILE A 73 -20.07 13.45 -11.15
N ALA A 74 -18.94 12.75 -11.07
CA ALA A 74 -17.82 12.89 -12.00
C ALA A 74 -18.25 12.64 -13.45
N ALA A 75 -19.19 11.71 -13.63
CA ALA A 75 -19.80 11.38 -14.92
C ALA A 75 -20.79 12.40 -15.46
N ARG A 76 -21.67 12.93 -14.59
CA ARG A 76 -22.79 13.80 -14.98
C ARG A 76 -22.35 15.24 -15.17
N ASP A 77 -21.56 15.76 -14.24
CA ASP A 77 -21.02 17.11 -14.33
C ASP A 77 -19.85 17.08 -15.31
N LYS A 78 -19.70 18.15 -16.11
CA LYS A 78 -19.01 18.24 -17.41
C LYS A 78 -17.49 17.93 -17.45
N TRP A 79 -16.98 17.18 -16.48
CA TRP A 79 -15.58 16.83 -16.23
C TRP A 79 -15.13 15.61 -17.03
N VAL A 80 -16.06 14.70 -17.30
CA VAL A 80 -15.85 13.46 -18.05
C VAL A 80 -16.63 13.52 -19.36
N ASP A 81 -16.19 12.79 -20.37
CA ASP A 81 -16.87 12.74 -21.67
C ASP A 81 -18.32 12.30 -21.49
N LYS A 82 -19.28 13.20 -21.70
CA LYS A 82 -20.72 12.96 -21.47
C LYS A 82 -21.30 11.81 -22.29
N GLU A 83 -20.58 11.42 -23.34
CA GLU A 83 -20.99 10.37 -24.26
C GLU A 83 -20.57 8.97 -23.77
N ARG A 84 -19.79 8.87 -22.68
CA ARG A 84 -19.33 7.59 -22.13
C ARG A 84 -19.99 7.24 -20.81
N ASP A 85 -20.33 5.97 -20.68
CA ASP A 85 -20.82 5.38 -19.43
C ASP A 85 -19.68 5.34 -18.39
N PRO A 86 -19.90 5.78 -17.14
CA PRO A 86 -18.92 5.63 -16.05
C PRO A 86 -18.50 4.19 -15.80
N GLU A 87 -19.37 3.23 -16.06
CA GLU A 87 -19.03 1.81 -15.93
C GLU A 87 -17.93 1.42 -16.94
N GLU A 88 -17.90 2.03 -18.13
CA GLU A 88 -16.78 1.84 -19.09
C GLU A 88 -15.44 2.33 -18.53
N TYR A 89 -15.43 3.36 -17.69
CA TYR A 89 -14.19 3.82 -17.03
C TYR A 89 -13.68 2.80 -16.02
N LEU A 90 -14.57 2.10 -15.33
CA LEU A 90 -14.24 1.10 -14.32
C LEU A 90 -13.86 -0.26 -14.93
N GLU A 91 -14.32 -0.56 -16.15
CA GLU A 91 -14.00 -1.80 -16.86
C GLU A 91 -12.79 -1.68 -17.80
N ASN A 92 -12.43 -0.46 -18.21
CA ASN A 92 -11.31 -0.24 -19.11
C ASN A 92 -9.96 -0.48 -18.42
N LYS A 93 -9.26 -1.55 -18.85
CA LYS A 93 -7.96 -1.97 -18.30
C LYS A 93 -6.91 -0.86 -18.23
N LEU A 94 -6.87 0.04 -19.20
CA LEU A 94 -5.88 1.14 -19.22
C LEU A 94 -6.19 2.18 -18.14
N ILE A 95 -7.48 2.47 -17.93
CA ILE A 95 -7.97 3.40 -16.91
C ILE A 95 -7.82 2.78 -15.51
N VAL A 96 -8.19 1.51 -15.35
CA VAL A 96 -8.00 0.75 -14.10
C VAL A 96 -6.54 0.79 -13.67
N LYS A 97 -5.61 0.50 -14.59
CA LYS A 97 -4.18 0.60 -14.30
C LYS A 97 -3.74 2.01 -13.91
N ALA A 98 -4.30 3.03 -14.54
CA ALA A 98 -4.02 4.41 -14.19
C ALA A 98 -4.56 4.81 -12.81
N ILE A 99 -5.71 4.26 -12.41
CA ILE A 99 -6.27 4.41 -11.05
C ILE A 99 -5.37 3.72 -10.03
N GLU A 100 -4.93 2.49 -10.32
CA GLU A 100 -4.02 1.73 -9.45
C GLU A 100 -2.71 2.48 -9.21
N GLU A 101 -2.04 2.90 -10.29
CA GLU A 101 -0.80 3.66 -10.18
C GLU A 101 -1.04 5.05 -9.55
N PHE A 102 -2.15 5.73 -9.85
CA PHE A 102 -2.49 6.98 -9.16
C PHE A 102 -2.60 6.77 -7.65
N ASN A 103 -3.32 5.75 -7.19
CA ASN A 103 -3.49 5.47 -5.77
C ASN A 103 -2.14 5.13 -5.13
N GLU A 104 -1.34 4.28 -5.76
CA GLU A 104 0.00 3.91 -5.27
C GLU A 104 0.91 5.13 -5.10
N TYR A 105 0.92 6.02 -6.08
CA TYR A 105 1.74 7.22 -6.04
C TYR A 105 1.16 8.30 -5.11
N SER A 106 -0.16 8.31 -4.89
CA SER A 106 -0.85 9.23 -3.98
C SER A 106 -0.68 8.85 -2.51
N LYS A 107 -0.39 7.57 -2.20
CA LYS A 107 -0.12 7.11 -0.83
C LYS A 107 0.97 7.95 -0.19
N SER A 108 0.69 8.43 1.00
CA SER A 108 1.67 9.08 1.87
C SER A 108 2.79 8.10 2.23
N LYS A 109 3.96 8.64 2.60
CA LYS A 109 5.10 7.84 3.08
C LYS A 109 4.70 6.89 4.22
N LEU A 110 3.75 7.31 5.04
CA LEU A 110 3.26 6.57 6.17
C LEU A 110 2.33 5.42 5.75
N GLU A 111 1.42 5.64 4.81
CA GLU A 111 0.56 4.58 4.24
C GLU A 111 1.39 3.51 3.51
N ARG A 112 2.37 3.92 2.69
CA ARG A 112 3.30 2.98 2.03
C ARG A 112 4.10 2.17 3.04
N PHE A 113 4.49 2.80 4.15
CA PHE A 113 5.21 2.11 5.21
C PHE A 113 4.32 1.11 5.96
N GLN A 114 3.06 1.47 6.21
CA GLN A 114 2.09 0.58 6.85
C GLN A 114 1.82 -0.66 6.00
N GLU A 115 1.63 -0.52 4.69
CA GLU A 115 1.48 -1.66 3.78
C GLU A 115 2.71 -2.56 3.79
N LYS A 116 3.91 -1.97 3.71
CA LYS A 116 5.16 -2.73 3.81
C LYS A 116 5.27 -3.48 5.14
N LEU A 117 4.84 -2.86 6.24
CA LEU A 117 4.84 -3.50 7.55
C LEU A 117 3.89 -4.71 7.58
N PHE A 118 2.70 -4.61 6.97
CA PHE A 118 1.80 -5.74 6.82
C PHE A 118 2.41 -6.86 5.98
N ASP A 119 3.02 -6.54 4.83
CA ASP A 119 3.71 -7.53 4.00
C ASP A 119 4.84 -8.25 4.77
N ASP A 120 5.62 -7.51 5.56
CA ASP A 120 6.71 -8.06 6.37
C ASP A 120 6.15 -8.95 7.50
N MET A 121 5.00 -8.59 8.10
CA MET A 121 4.29 -9.43 9.06
C MET A 121 3.81 -10.74 8.43
N GLU A 122 3.17 -10.69 7.26
CA GLU A 122 2.66 -11.87 6.56
C GLU A 122 3.80 -12.83 6.20
N LYS A 123 4.89 -12.33 5.64
CA LYS A 123 6.08 -13.15 5.32
C LYS A 123 6.66 -13.81 6.56
N THR A 124 6.76 -13.08 7.68
CA THR A 124 7.30 -13.62 8.92
C THR A 124 6.38 -14.71 9.51
N ILE A 125 5.05 -14.55 9.40
CA ILE A 125 4.07 -15.57 9.80
C ILE A 125 4.19 -16.81 8.91
N GLU A 126 4.37 -16.64 7.60
CA GLU A 126 4.62 -17.76 6.69
C GLU A 126 5.90 -18.52 7.03
N GLU A 127 7.00 -17.82 7.33
CA GLU A 127 8.26 -18.44 7.75
C GLU A 127 8.09 -19.23 9.05
N LEU A 128 7.34 -18.68 10.02
CA LEU A 128 7.02 -19.38 11.27
C LEU A 128 6.24 -20.68 11.00
N ASN A 129 5.26 -20.65 10.09
CA ASN A 129 4.46 -21.81 9.73
C ASN A 129 5.27 -22.90 8.99
N LYS A 130 6.34 -22.52 8.30
CA LYS A 130 7.23 -23.46 7.60
C LYS A 130 8.18 -24.21 8.55
N ILE A 131 8.39 -23.72 9.78
CA ILE A 131 9.34 -24.33 10.72
C ILE A 131 8.65 -25.31 11.67
N SER A 132 8.92 -26.59 11.42
CA SER A 132 8.56 -27.68 12.32
C SER A 132 9.24 -27.53 13.68
N MET A 133 8.51 -27.89 14.76
CA MET A 133 9.05 -28.00 16.12
C MET A 133 10.20 -29.02 16.22
N LYS A 134 10.25 -29.96 15.26
CA LYS A 134 11.30 -30.98 15.17
C LYS A 134 11.99 -30.89 13.83
N LYS A 135 13.32 -30.86 13.82
CA LYS A 135 14.13 -30.98 12.62
C LYS A 135 14.76 -32.37 12.55
N LYS A 136 14.90 -32.89 11.33
CA LYS A 136 15.54 -34.17 11.08
C LYS A 136 17.01 -33.93 10.77
N ILE A 137 17.90 -34.49 11.57
CA ILE A 137 19.35 -34.46 11.33
C ILE A 137 19.88 -35.88 11.14
N PHE A 138 20.96 -36.02 10.38
CA PHE A 138 21.68 -37.28 10.26
C PHE A 138 22.84 -37.29 11.24
N VAL A 139 22.91 -38.32 12.07
CA VAL A 139 24.02 -38.54 13.01
C VAL A 139 24.71 -39.84 12.62
N GLU A 140 26.04 -39.80 12.55
CA GLU A 140 26.85 -41.01 12.40
C GLU A 140 26.99 -41.66 13.78
N LEU A 141 26.51 -42.89 13.89
CA LEU A 141 26.63 -43.70 15.08
C LEU A 141 27.59 -44.84 14.79
N ASP A 142 28.50 -45.08 15.72
CA ASP A 142 29.35 -46.26 15.75
C ASP A 142 28.52 -47.40 16.36
N ILE A 143 28.15 -48.37 15.52
CA ILE A 143 27.41 -49.56 15.96
C ILE A 143 28.37 -50.74 15.93
N ASN A 144 28.53 -51.41 17.08
CA ASN A 144 29.28 -52.66 17.15
C ASN A 144 28.38 -53.82 16.70
N PHE A 145 28.76 -54.46 15.59
CA PHE A 145 28.13 -55.68 15.08
C PHE A 145 28.87 -56.95 15.52
N GLY A 146 30.04 -56.80 16.15
CA GLY A 146 30.84 -57.88 16.71
C GLY A 146 30.54 -58.14 18.18
N THR A 147 31.34 -59.00 18.80
CA THR A 147 31.28 -59.28 20.25
C THR A 147 32.18 -58.31 21.01
N ASP A 148 32.07 -58.25 22.34
CA ASP A 148 32.93 -57.39 23.18
C ASP A 148 34.42 -57.76 23.06
N GLU A 149 34.73 -59.02 22.74
CA GLU A 149 36.10 -59.53 22.53
C GLU A 149 36.62 -59.31 21.09
N SER A 150 35.74 -58.95 20.14
CA SER A 150 36.09 -58.76 18.72
C SER A 150 35.16 -57.72 18.07
N PRO A 151 35.29 -56.44 18.42
CA PRO A 151 34.36 -55.42 17.96
C PRO A 151 34.47 -55.15 16.45
N ASP A 152 33.33 -55.21 15.75
CA ASP A 152 33.17 -54.77 14.36
C ASP A 152 32.34 -53.47 14.37
N ILE A 153 33.04 -52.34 14.52
CA ILE A 153 32.41 -51.03 14.59
C ILE A 153 32.20 -50.49 13.18
N ARG A 154 30.93 -50.28 12.81
CA ARG A 154 30.57 -49.64 11.54
C ARG A 154 29.83 -48.34 11.79
N LYS A 155 30.18 -47.32 11.00
CA LYS A 155 29.49 -46.03 10.98
C LYS A 155 28.18 -46.15 10.23
N VAL A 156 27.07 -45.95 10.93
CA VAL A 156 25.73 -45.93 10.36
C VAL A 156 25.16 -44.52 10.47
N LYS A 157 24.71 -43.95 9.34
CA LYS A 157 23.98 -42.68 9.33
C LYS A 157 22.53 -42.95 9.73
N LYS A 158 22.14 -42.48 10.91
CA LYS A 158 20.76 -42.55 11.39
C LYS A 158 20.12 -41.18 11.35
N GLN A 159 18.91 -41.12 10.82
CA GLN A 159 18.09 -39.92 10.91
C GLN A 159 17.45 -39.87 12.30
N ILE A 160 17.69 -38.78 13.03
CA ILE A 160 17.05 -38.52 14.32
C ILE A 160 16.29 -37.20 14.26
N GLU A 161 15.20 -37.13 15.01
CA GLU A 161 14.48 -35.89 15.23
C GLU A 161 15.06 -35.18 16.45
N VAL A 162 15.49 -33.94 16.26
CA VAL A 162 15.96 -33.07 17.35
C VAL A 162 15.05 -31.87 17.47
N ASP A 163 14.97 -31.35 18.70
CA ASP A 163 14.19 -30.16 19.02
C ASP A 163 14.71 -28.95 18.21
N ASN A 164 13.77 -28.23 17.57
CA ASN A 164 14.05 -27.02 16.82
C ASN A 164 13.48 -25.75 17.47
N SER A 165 13.13 -25.83 18.76
CA SER A 165 12.57 -24.72 19.54
C SER A 165 13.43 -23.45 19.50
N ILE A 166 14.76 -23.56 19.46
CA ILE A 166 15.68 -22.40 19.41
C ILE A 166 15.48 -21.59 18.12
N GLU A 167 15.39 -22.27 16.97
CA GLU A 167 15.21 -21.60 15.67
C GLU A 167 13.81 -20.98 15.58
N LYS A 168 12.81 -21.68 16.12
CA LYS A 168 11.44 -21.17 16.21
C LYS A 168 11.33 -19.94 17.14
N MET A 169 12.04 -19.94 18.28
CA MET A 169 12.08 -18.79 19.20
C MET A 169 12.73 -17.54 18.60
N LYS A 170 13.74 -17.70 17.73
CA LYS A 170 14.34 -16.55 17.03
C LYS A 170 13.31 -15.82 16.17
N ILE A 171 12.42 -16.55 15.50
CA ILE A 171 11.38 -15.97 14.66
C ILE A 171 10.28 -15.34 15.51
N TYR A 172 9.87 -15.98 16.62
CA TYR A 172 8.96 -15.34 17.58
C TYR A 172 9.48 -13.99 18.09
N LYS A 173 10.80 -13.88 18.31
CA LYS A 173 11.42 -12.61 18.69
C LYS A 173 11.30 -11.57 17.57
N SER A 174 11.57 -11.95 16.32
CA SER A 174 11.40 -11.06 15.16
C SER A 174 9.95 -10.60 14.97
N ILE A 175 8.95 -11.47 15.22
CA ILE A 175 7.54 -11.09 15.23
C ILE A 175 7.26 -10.05 16.31
N GLY A 176 7.81 -10.23 17.51
CA GLY A 176 7.70 -9.26 18.60
C GLY A 176 8.26 -7.88 18.21
N GLU A 177 9.44 -7.85 17.58
CA GLU A 177 10.07 -6.61 17.10
C GLU A 177 9.22 -5.91 16.03
N ILE A 178 8.60 -6.67 15.10
CA ILE A 178 7.68 -6.12 14.08
C ILE A 178 6.41 -5.56 14.74
N TYR A 179 5.86 -6.25 15.73
CA TYR A 179 4.66 -5.81 16.46
C TYR A 179 4.93 -4.54 17.29
N ASP A 180 6.11 -4.43 17.91
CA ASP A 180 6.52 -3.24 18.63
C ASP A 180 6.70 -2.03 17.70
N LEU A 181 7.24 -2.27 16.49
CA LEU A 181 7.29 -1.26 15.44
C LEU A 181 5.88 -0.81 15.04
N GLN A 182 4.94 -1.74 14.84
CA GLN A 182 3.54 -1.42 14.52
C GLN A 182 2.92 -0.48 15.55
N LYS A 183 3.01 -0.84 16.85
CA LYS A 183 2.48 -0.01 17.94
C LYS A 183 3.10 1.39 17.97
N LYS A 184 4.41 1.48 17.75
CA LYS A 184 5.12 2.76 17.72
C LYS A 184 4.60 3.66 16.60
N TYR A 185 4.31 3.09 15.43
CA TYR A 185 3.76 3.84 14.31
C TYR A 185 2.30 4.24 14.51
N GLU A 186 1.45 3.36 15.04
CA GLU A 186 0.07 3.72 15.41
C GLU A 186 0.04 4.93 16.36
N GLN A 187 0.96 4.97 17.32
CA GLN A 187 1.13 6.11 18.22
C GLN A 187 1.62 7.38 17.51
N MET A 188 2.58 7.26 16.58
CA MET A 188 3.05 8.39 15.77
C MET A 188 1.91 8.97 14.91
N ILE A 189 1.11 8.13 14.26
CA ILE A 189 -0.05 8.54 13.46
C ILE A 189 -1.10 9.24 14.32
N ALA A 190 -1.41 8.67 15.49
CA ALA A 190 -2.34 9.29 16.42
C ALA A 190 -1.82 10.67 16.89
N SER A 191 -0.52 10.79 17.14
CA SER A 191 0.10 12.05 17.57
C SER A 191 0.11 13.12 16.46
N GLU A 192 0.34 12.75 15.20
CA GLU A 192 0.25 13.66 14.06
C GLU A 192 -1.18 14.19 13.88
N LYS A 193 -2.20 13.31 13.98
CA LYS A 193 -3.61 13.73 13.92
C LYS A 193 -4.01 14.69 15.04
N ILE A 194 -3.44 14.54 16.23
CA ILE A 194 -3.67 15.47 17.36
C ILE A 194 -3.00 16.82 17.12
N ILE A 195 -1.81 16.84 16.51
CA ILE A 195 -1.07 18.07 16.18
C ILE A 195 -1.77 18.84 15.06
N GLU A 196 -2.27 18.16 14.03
CA GLU A 196 -3.07 18.77 12.97
C GLU A 196 -4.40 19.32 13.50
N GLY A 197 -5.08 18.58 14.38
CA GLY A 197 -6.27 19.08 15.07
C GLY A 197 -6.01 20.36 15.89
N LYS A 198 -4.87 20.45 16.59
CA LYS A 198 -4.49 21.66 17.34
C LYS A 198 -4.12 22.87 16.46
N LYS A 199 -3.57 22.65 15.26
CA LYS A 199 -3.31 23.74 14.30
C LYS A 199 -4.62 24.34 13.75
N GLY A 200 -5.68 23.55 13.63
CA GLY A 200 -7.01 24.03 13.24
C GLY A 200 -7.65 25.01 14.24
N TYR A 201 -7.36 24.89 15.54
CA TYR A 201 -7.93 25.77 16.58
C TYR A 201 -7.14 27.07 16.82
N LEU A 202 -5.93 27.20 16.28
CA LEU A 202 -5.08 28.38 16.51
C LEU A 202 -5.40 29.55 15.56
N PHE A 203 -6.22 29.34 14.53
CA PHE A 203 -6.60 30.39 13.57
C PHE A 203 -8.03 30.91 13.74
N ASP A 204 -8.83 30.38 14.68
CA ASP A 204 -10.26 30.71 14.81
C ASP A 204 -10.58 31.71 15.94
N THR A 205 -9.62 32.53 16.35
CA THR A 205 -9.83 33.55 17.41
C THR A 205 -9.32 34.94 17.03
N LYS A 206 -9.52 35.36 15.78
CA LYS A 206 -9.49 36.78 15.41
C LYS A 206 -10.41 37.07 14.24
N GLU A 207 -11.72 37.09 14.46
CA GLU A 207 -12.66 37.97 13.74
C GLU A 207 -14.08 37.88 14.33
N THR A 208 -14.28 38.52 15.48
CA THR A 208 -15.58 39.14 15.78
C THR A 208 -15.33 40.52 16.37
N GLY A 209 -14.87 41.42 15.50
CA GLY A 209 -15.12 42.85 15.63
C GLY A 209 -16.09 43.26 14.52
N LEU A 210 -17.06 44.14 14.87
CA LEU A 210 -18.16 44.70 14.06
C LEU A 210 -19.43 43.84 14.09
N ARG A 211 -20.57 44.29 14.65
CA ARG A 211 -21.14 45.62 14.89
C ARG A 211 -21.93 45.65 16.20
#